data_AF-W6WFI4-F1
#
_entry.id   AF-W6WFI4-F1
#
_cell.length_a   1.000
_cell.length_b   1.000
_cell.length_c   1.000
_cell.angle_alpha   90.00
_cell.angle_beta   90.00
_cell.angle_gamma   90.00
#
_symmetry.space_group_name_H-M   'P 1'
#
loop_
_entity.id
_entity.type
_entity.pdbx_description
1 polymer ?
#
loop_
_entity_poly.entity_id
_entity_poly.type
_entity_poly.pdbx_seq_one_letter_code
_entity_poly.pdbx_strand_id
1 'polypeptide(L)'
;MSAVVSIETPTAVFIITDGAIYDADNILLDVRRKVTVSERVPAAVATRGNQGVGDYFAAKIIDAIERMGFDAAMIALADVLPQFADKDRMTKFEATIAGISEEYGPRRLVFRSDVDPLALEHDGVGSSCATSDAGLVEMGIRGRAPLEPWKGYIREIAIPIMQFYREAAVPGVKGETFAQPAHLVGGQVDFTIITRQGVTVETIHRWDDKLGERIAPFVKRQTVKAFPGLNRQQRRAAERALSKTA
;
A
#
# COMPACT_ATOMS: atom_id res chain seq x y z
N MET A 1 2.62 -3.14 -10.53
CA MET A 1 1.72 -2.18 -9.85
C MET A 1 1.46 -2.64 -8.42
N SER A 2 1.07 -1.70 -7.56
CA SER A 2 0.73 -1.90 -6.14
C SER A 2 -0.53 -1.10 -5.81
N ALA A 3 -1.23 -1.43 -4.74
CA ALA A 3 -2.23 -0.53 -4.16
C ALA A 3 -1.63 0.20 -2.96
N VAL A 4 -1.75 1.53 -2.97
CA VAL A 4 -1.43 2.41 -1.85
C VAL A 4 -2.65 3.28 -1.59
N VAL A 5 -3.19 3.18 -0.39
CA VAL A 5 -4.30 4.02 0.09
C VAL A 5 -3.79 4.81 1.25
N SER A 6 -4.12 6.09 1.29
CA SER A 6 -3.62 6.97 2.32
C SER A 6 -4.68 7.96 2.76
N ILE A 7 -4.81 8.16 4.07
CA ILE A 7 -5.89 8.92 4.68
C ILE A 7 -5.29 9.85 5.74
N GLU A 8 -5.53 11.14 5.58
CA GLU A 8 -5.16 12.19 6.52
C GLU A 8 -6.33 12.44 7.48
N THR A 9 -6.00 12.59 8.76
CA THR A 9 -6.95 12.92 9.83
C THR A 9 -6.35 14.03 10.69
N PRO A 10 -7.14 14.68 11.57
CA PRO A 10 -6.62 15.75 12.42
C PRO A 10 -5.44 15.36 13.33
N THR A 11 -5.21 14.07 13.59
CA THR A 11 -4.19 13.59 14.54
C THR A 11 -3.19 12.60 13.95
N ALA A 12 -3.43 12.07 12.75
CA ALA A 12 -2.59 11.04 12.14
C ALA A 12 -2.74 10.99 10.62
N VAL A 13 -1.73 10.43 9.97
CA VAL A 13 -1.83 9.92 8.60
C VAL A 13 -1.80 8.40 8.64
N PHE A 14 -2.66 7.76 7.86
CA PHE A 14 -2.73 6.32 7.70
C PHE A 14 -2.28 5.97 6.28
N ILE A 15 -1.46 4.93 6.14
CA ILE A 15 -1.11 4.34 4.84
C ILE A 15 -1.44 2.85 4.90
N ILE A 16 -2.18 2.38 3.90
CA ILE A 16 -2.51 0.98 3.68
C ILE A 16 -1.82 0.57 2.38
N THR A 17 -0.98 -0.46 2.40
CA THR A 17 -0.33 -0.99 1.20
C THR A 17 -0.53 -2.48 1.07
N ASP A 18 -0.51 -2.98 -0.17
CA ASP A 18 -0.29 -4.39 -0.41
C ASP A 18 1.22 -4.72 -0.29
N GLY A 19 1.58 -6.01 -0.36
CA GLY A 19 2.98 -6.44 -0.27
C GLY A 19 3.54 -7.16 -1.49
N ALA A 20 2.76 -7.33 -2.54
CA ALA A 20 3.17 -8.18 -3.66
C ALA A 20 4.16 -7.50 -4.61
N ILE A 21 5.17 -8.25 -5.06
CA ILE A 21 6.16 -7.82 -6.05
C ILE A 21 6.13 -8.78 -7.22
N TYR A 22 6.17 -8.23 -8.43
CA TYR A 22 5.96 -9.00 -9.66
C TYR A 22 7.10 -8.82 -10.65
N ASP A 23 7.24 -9.79 -11.56
CA ASP A 23 7.96 -9.60 -12.81
C ASP A 23 7.07 -8.95 -13.89
N ALA A 24 7.60 -8.87 -15.12
CA ALA A 24 6.89 -8.33 -16.27
C ALA A 24 5.70 -9.20 -16.73
N ASP A 25 5.66 -10.48 -16.35
CA ASP A 25 4.59 -11.43 -16.70
C ASP A 25 3.50 -11.52 -15.61
N ASN A 26 3.57 -10.62 -14.62
CA ASN A 26 2.73 -10.54 -13.43
C ASN A 26 2.83 -11.78 -12.52
N ILE A 27 3.96 -12.47 -12.55
CA ILE A 27 4.25 -13.56 -11.63
C ILE A 27 4.72 -13.00 -10.31
N LEU A 28 4.11 -13.44 -9.21
CA LEU A 28 4.49 -13.01 -7.87
C LEU A 28 5.89 -13.54 -7.53
N LEU A 29 6.85 -12.64 -7.38
CA LEU A 29 8.23 -12.96 -7.04
C LEU A 29 8.46 -12.96 -5.53
N ASP A 30 7.86 -12.01 -4.83
CA ASP A 30 8.11 -11.77 -3.41
C ASP A 30 6.93 -11.07 -2.73
N VAL A 31 6.86 -11.19 -1.40
CA VAL A 31 5.90 -10.48 -0.55
C VAL A 31 6.65 -9.73 0.56
N ARG A 32 6.74 -8.40 0.44
CA ARG A 32 7.38 -7.55 1.45
C ARG A 32 6.70 -6.20 1.58
N ARG A 33 7.07 -5.50 2.65
CA ARG A 33 6.61 -4.14 2.95
C ARG A 33 7.07 -3.16 1.88
N LYS A 34 6.19 -2.23 1.51
CA LYS A 34 6.43 -1.15 0.52
C LYS A 34 6.53 0.25 1.14
N VAL A 35 6.65 0.30 2.46
CA VAL A 35 6.73 1.52 3.26
C VAL A 35 8.11 1.58 3.92
N THR A 36 8.85 2.63 3.62
CA THR A 36 10.08 3.02 4.32
C THR A 36 9.70 4.02 5.40
N VAL A 37 10.14 3.77 6.63
CA VAL A 37 9.82 4.63 7.79
C VAL A 37 11.09 5.31 8.29
N SER A 38 10.95 6.53 8.80
CA SER A 38 12.03 7.18 9.55
C SER A 38 12.18 6.52 10.93
N GLU A 39 13.42 6.43 11.41
CA GLU A 39 13.73 5.97 12.76
C GLU A 39 13.75 7.11 13.79
N ARG A 40 13.78 8.36 13.32
CA ARG A 40 14.04 9.55 14.16
C ARG A 40 12.85 10.50 14.25
N VAL A 41 12.07 10.63 13.19
CA VAL A 41 10.96 11.57 13.11
C VAL A 41 9.69 10.87 12.63
N PRO A 42 8.49 11.38 12.94
CA PRO A 42 7.25 10.74 12.54
C PRO A 42 6.96 10.93 11.05
N ALA A 43 7.63 10.14 10.21
CA ALA A 43 7.49 10.19 8.76
C ALA A 43 7.65 8.80 8.11
N ALA A 44 6.94 8.60 6.99
CA ALA A 44 6.98 7.39 6.19
C ALA A 44 6.80 7.72 4.70
N VAL A 45 7.39 6.89 3.84
CA VAL A 45 7.25 6.97 2.38
C VAL A 45 6.82 5.61 1.87
N ALA A 46 5.70 5.55 1.17
CA ALA A 46 5.26 4.37 0.43
C ALA A 46 5.49 4.60 -1.07
N THR A 47 5.99 3.59 -1.78
CA THR A 47 6.24 3.71 -3.23
C THR A 47 5.58 2.59 -4.03
N ARG A 48 5.26 2.90 -5.29
CA ARG A 48 4.81 1.93 -6.30
C ARG A 48 5.45 2.22 -7.65
N GLY A 49 5.52 1.22 -8.51
CA GLY A 49 6.20 1.30 -9.81
C GLY A 49 7.48 0.49 -9.83
N ASN A 50 8.55 1.01 -10.43
CA ASN A 50 9.85 0.36 -10.40
C ASN A 50 10.38 0.31 -8.96
N GLN A 51 10.59 -0.90 -8.45
CA GLN A 51 10.98 -1.10 -7.06
C GLN A 51 12.37 -0.52 -6.73
N GLY A 52 13.38 -0.78 -7.55
CA GLY A 52 14.74 -0.30 -7.25
C GLY A 52 14.81 1.23 -7.21
N VAL A 53 14.08 1.88 -8.13
CA VAL A 53 13.94 3.34 -8.15
C VAL A 53 13.14 3.83 -6.94
N GLY A 54 11.99 3.22 -6.66
CA GLY A 54 11.14 3.57 -5.52
C GLY A 54 11.86 3.45 -4.17
N ASP A 55 12.58 2.34 -3.93
CA ASP A 55 13.34 2.12 -2.71
C ASP A 55 14.44 3.18 -2.54
N TYR A 56 15.15 3.52 -3.62
CA TYR A 56 16.17 4.57 -3.62
C TYR A 56 15.58 5.94 -3.24
N PHE A 57 14.50 6.36 -3.91
CA PHE A 57 13.87 7.65 -3.63
C PHE A 57 13.26 7.71 -2.23
N ALA A 58 12.59 6.64 -1.78
CA ALA A 58 12.04 6.56 -0.43
C ALA A 58 13.12 6.77 0.63
N ALA A 59 14.28 6.12 0.49
CA ALA A 59 15.40 6.29 1.39
C ALA A 59 15.95 7.72 1.37
N LYS A 60 16.07 8.35 0.19
CA LYS A 60 16.54 9.74 0.07
C LYS A 60 15.58 10.76 0.66
N ILE A 61 14.28 10.55 0.49
CA ILE A 61 13.25 11.41 1.09
C ILE A 61 13.28 11.29 2.61
N ILE A 62 13.35 10.06 3.16
CA ILE A 62 13.47 9.85 4.60
C ILE A 62 14.76 10.50 5.16
N ASP A 63 15.90 10.30 4.51
CA ASP A 63 17.18 10.93 4.90
C ASP A 63 17.13 12.47 4.84
N ALA A 64 16.41 13.06 3.88
CA ALA A 64 16.16 14.49 3.87
C ALA A 64 15.31 14.91 5.08
N ILE A 65 14.15 14.26 5.30
CA ILE A 65 13.24 14.56 6.40
C ILE A 65 13.95 14.45 7.76
N GLU A 66 14.79 13.43 7.98
CA GLU A 66 15.53 13.26 9.23
C GLU A 66 16.57 14.35 9.49
N ARG A 67 17.12 14.97 8.44
CA ARG A 67 18.16 16.01 8.55
C ARG A 67 17.60 17.41 8.75
N MET A 68 16.48 17.73 8.09
CA MET A 68 15.96 19.11 8.06
C MET A 68 14.51 19.24 8.56
N GLY A 69 13.86 18.15 8.95
CA GLY A 69 12.45 18.14 9.31
C GLY A 69 11.54 17.97 8.10
N PHE A 70 10.25 17.68 8.36
CA PHE A 70 9.28 17.35 7.31
C PHE A 70 9.07 18.51 6.33
N ASP A 71 8.75 19.69 6.84
CA ASP A 71 8.36 20.84 6.00
C ASP A 71 9.52 21.32 5.11
N ALA A 72 10.69 21.51 5.69
CA ALA A 72 11.88 21.92 4.94
C ALA A 72 12.28 20.89 3.87
N ALA A 73 12.15 19.59 4.18
CA ALA A 73 12.42 18.52 3.21
C ALA A 73 11.42 18.52 2.05
N MET A 74 10.14 18.82 2.30
CA MET A 74 9.14 18.90 1.22
C MET A 74 9.34 20.12 0.33
N ILE A 75 9.74 21.27 0.89
CA ILE A 75 10.13 22.45 0.10
C ILE A 75 11.34 22.11 -0.78
N ALA A 76 12.41 21.58 -0.18
CA ALA A 76 13.61 21.20 -0.93
C ALA A 76 13.32 20.14 -2.00
N LEU A 77 12.44 19.18 -1.71
CA LEU A 77 12.01 18.17 -2.68
C LEU A 77 11.25 18.80 -3.85
N ALA A 78 10.32 19.72 -3.58
CA ALA A 78 9.56 20.41 -4.62
C ALA A 78 10.46 21.16 -5.60
N ASP A 79 11.55 21.78 -5.12
CA ASP A 79 12.50 22.51 -5.95
C ASP A 79 13.31 21.59 -6.90
N VAL A 80 13.57 20.35 -6.49
CA VAL A 80 14.35 19.38 -7.29
C VAL A 80 13.48 18.45 -8.13
N LEU A 81 12.20 18.29 -7.80
CA LEU A 81 11.28 17.40 -8.51
C LEU A 81 11.31 17.57 -10.03
N PRO A 82 11.25 18.78 -10.61
CA PRO A 82 11.30 18.96 -12.07
C PRO A 82 12.53 18.35 -12.76
N GLN A 83 13.64 18.17 -12.03
CA GLN A 83 14.86 17.54 -12.55
C GLN A 83 14.70 16.01 -12.72
N PHE A 84 13.72 15.43 -12.04
CA PHE A 84 13.34 14.02 -12.11
C PHE A 84 12.12 13.78 -13.00
N ALA A 85 11.68 14.78 -13.76
CA ALA A 85 10.65 14.61 -14.78
C ALA A 85 11.20 13.66 -15.85
N ASP A 86 10.89 12.37 -15.71
CA ASP A 86 11.43 11.33 -16.56
C ASP A 86 10.42 10.94 -17.63
N LYS A 87 10.91 10.82 -18.87
CA LYS A 87 10.13 10.30 -20.01
C LYS A 87 10.34 8.80 -20.18
N ASP A 88 11.37 8.22 -19.55
CA ASP A 88 11.60 6.79 -19.58
C ASP A 88 10.53 6.08 -18.76
N ARG A 89 9.94 5.05 -19.37
CA ARG A 89 8.94 4.21 -18.73
C ARG A 89 9.54 3.32 -17.66
N MET A 90 10.81 2.94 -17.82
CA MET A 90 11.48 1.98 -16.93
C MET A 90 11.79 2.58 -15.56
N THR A 91 11.79 3.89 -15.44
CA THR A 91 12.08 4.64 -14.21
C THR A 91 10.82 5.18 -13.54
N LYS A 92 9.63 4.89 -14.09
CA LYS A 92 8.37 5.37 -13.55
C LYS A 92 8.12 4.85 -12.14
N PHE A 93 7.83 5.78 -11.25
CA PHE A 93 7.39 5.47 -9.90
C PHE A 93 6.49 6.58 -9.37
N GLU A 94 5.80 6.24 -8.30
CA GLU A 94 4.96 7.14 -7.54
C GLU A 94 5.32 6.98 -6.07
N ALA A 95 5.35 8.09 -5.34
CA ALA A 95 5.64 8.12 -3.92
C ALA A 95 4.49 8.82 -3.17
N THR A 96 3.99 8.15 -2.14
CA THR A 96 3.14 8.73 -1.10
C THR A 96 4.02 9.04 0.11
N ILE A 97 4.17 10.31 0.44
CA ILE A 97 4.96 10.81 1.56
C ILE A 97 3.99 11.23 2.66
N ALA A 98 4.18 10.70 3.87
CA ALA A 98 3.37 11.06 5.02
C ALA A 98 4.25 11.46 6.19
N GLY A 99 3.83 12.48 6.94
CA GLY A 99 4.54 12.91 8.13
C GLY A 99 3.72 13.86 8.99
N ILE A 100 4.39 14.42 9.98
CA ILE A 100 3.84 15.47 10.84
C ILE A 100 4.57 16.77 10.52
N SER A 101 3.87 17.64 9.79
CA SER A 101 4.23 19.03 9.57
C SER A 101 4.12 19.82 10.88
N GLU A 102 5.05 20.74 11.12
CA GLU A 102 4.98 21.68 12.23
C GLU A 102 3.89 22.73 11.96
N GLU A 103 3.77 23.17 10.72
CA GLU A 103 2.80 24.18 10.27
C GLU A 103 1.39 23.59 10.10
N TYR A 104 1.28 22.43 9.45
CA TYR A 104 -0.01 21.86 9.02
C TYR A 104 -0.48 20.66 9.85
N GLY A 105 0.35 20.14 10.77
CA GLY A 105 0.04 18.91 11.51
C GLY A 105 0.21 17.66 10.63
N PRO A 106 -0.59 16.59 10.84
CA PRO A 106 -0.52 15.40 9.99
C PRO A 106 -0.73 15.76 8.52
N ARG A 107 0.22 15.39 7.67
CA ARG A 107 0.23 15.79 6.26
C ARG A 107 0.62 14.63 5.36
N ARG A 108 -0.11 14.49 4.26
CA ARG A 108 0.21 13.57 3.17
C ARG A 108 0.46 14.33 1.88
N LEU A 109 1.51 13.96 1.16
CA LEU A 109 1.80 14.44 -0.18
C LEU A 109 2.02 13.26 -1.13
N VAL A 110 1.68 13.42 -2.40
CA VAL A 110 1.93 12.42 -3.45
C VAL A 110 2.66 13.08 -4.60
N PHE A 111 3.52 12.34 -5.28
CA PHE A 111 3.94 12.73 -6.63
C PHE A 111 4.12 11.50 -7.50
N ARG A 112 4.03 11.71 -8.81
CA ARG A 112 4.17 10.69 -9.84
C ARG A 112 5.22 11.12 -10.84
N SER A 113 6.27 10.33 -11.05
CA SER A 113 7.36 10.71 -11.94
C SER A 113 6.95 10.80 -13.43
N ASP A 114 5.73 10.41 -13.77
CA ASP A 114 5.20 10.37 -15.13
C ASP A 114 4.14 11.43 -15.46
N VAL A 115 3.97 12.43 -14.59
CA VAL A 115 3.12 13.60 -14.82
C VAL A 115 3.96 14.82 -15.16
N ASP A 116 3.39 15.72 -15.96
CA ASP A 116 4.00 16.99 -16.36
C ASP A 116 2.94 18.11 -16.17
N PRO A 117 3.17 19.09 -15.27
CA PRO A 117 4.37 19.28 -14.46
C PRO A 117 4.47 18.27 -13.30
N LEU A 118 5.71 17.86 -12.98
CA LEU A 118 6.00 17.05 -11.80
C LEU A 118 5.95 17.92 -10.55
N ALA A 119 5.01 17.64 -9.65
CA ALA A 119 4.79 18.41 -8.43
C ALA A 119 4.41 17.51 -7.23
N LEU A 120 4.58 18.05 -6.02
CA LEU A 120 3.97 17.47 -4.81
C LEU A 120 2.50 17.89 -4.75
N GLU A 121 1.62 16.90 -4.73
CA GLU A 121 0.17 17.07 -4.73
C GLU A 121 -0.41 16.74 -3.34
N HIS A 122 -1.40 17.52 -2.93
CA HIS A 122 -2.23 17.25 -1.75
C HIS A 122 -3.68 17.05 -2.22
N ASP A 123 -4.04 15.80 -2.55
CA ASP A 123 -5.37 15.46 -3.10
C ASP A 123 -6.49 15.47 -2.04
N GLY A 124 -6.39 16.34 -1.05
CA GLY A 124 -7.30 16.37 0.09
C GLY A 124 -7.07 15.25 1.10
N VAL A 125 -8.12 14.90 1.84
CA VAL A 125 -8.05 14.06 3.06
C VAL A 125 -7.78 12.58 2.78
N GLY A 126 -7.88 12.13 1.53
CA GLY A 126 -7.59 10.76 1.16
C GLY A 126 -7.15 10.66 -0.29
N SER A 127 -6.25 9.73 -0.56
CA SER A 127 -5.86 9.37 -1.92
C SER A 127 -5.71 7.86 -2.02
N SER A 128 -6.10 7.34 -3.17
CA SER A 128 -5.93 5.95 -3.51
C SER A 128 -5.29 5.87 -4.88
N CYS A 129 -4.16 5.18 -4.92
CA CYS A 129 -3.42 4.94 -6.15
C CYS A 129 -3.65 3.50 -6.55
N ALA A 130 -4.88 3.24 -6.96
CA ALA A 130 -5.38 1.92 -7.29
C ALA A 130 -6.16 1.95 -8.61
N THR A 131 -6.68 0.79 -9.00
CA THR A 131 -7.10 0.51 -10.38
C THR A 131 -8.56 0.90 -10.64
N SER A 132 -9.16 1.66 -9.74
CA SER A 132 -10.57 2.04 -9.77
C SER A 132 -10.78 3.33 -8.99
N ASP A 133 -11.53 4.25 -9.60
CA ASP A 133 -11.96 5.52 -9.00
C ASP A 133 -13.21 5.35 -8.11
N ALA A 134 -13.51 4.12 -7.71
CA ALA A 134 -14.72 3.83 -6.97
C ALA A 134 -14.76 4.54 -5.62
N GLY A 135 -15.94 5.09 -5.29
CA GLY A 135 -16.17 5.69 -3.97
C GLY A 135 -16.31 4.62 -2.87
N LEU A 136 -16.18 5.02 -1.60
CA LEU A 136 -16.35 4.11 -0.46
C LEU A 136 -17.69 3.34 -0.49
N VAL A 137 -18.77 3.99 -0.90
CA VAL A 137 -20.10 3.37 -1.01
C VAL A 137 -20.12 2.25 -2.06
N GLU A 138 -19.45 2.47 -3.21
CA GLU A 138 -19.36 1.48 -4.29
C GLU A 138 -18.50 0.27 -3.89
N MET A 139 -17.54 0.49 -3.00
CA MET A 139 -16.77 -0.58 -2.35
C MET A 139 -17.54 -1.31 -1.24
N GLY A 140 -18.79 -0.90 -0.94
CA GLY A 140 -19.58 -1.44 0.16
C GLY A 140 -19.09 -1.02 1.55
N ILE A 141 -18.30 0.05 1.63
CA ILE A 141 -17.73 0.56 2.88
C ILE A 141 -18.68 1.56 3.51
N ARG A 142 -19.05 1.30 4.77
CA ARG A 142 -19.86 2.22 5.57
C ARG A 142 -19.09 3.51 5.84
N GLY A 143 -19.81 4.63 6.01
CA GLY A 143 -19.22 5.85 6.55
C GLY A 143 -18.79 5.69 8.03
N ARG A 144 -17.85 6.55 8.46
CA ARG A 144 -17.44 6.64 9.86
C ARG A 144 -18.56 7.26 10.70
N ALA A 145 -18.83 6.70 11.87
CA ALA A 145 -19.73 7.37 12.82
C ALA A 145 -19.03 8.57 13.49
N PRO A 146 -19.74 9.65 13.88
CA PRO A 146 -19.11 10.88 14.38
C PRO A 146 -18.12 10.68 15.54
N LEU A 147 -18.46 9.82 16.50
CA LEU A 147 -17.66 9.54 17.71
C LEU A 147 -16.74 8.32 17.57
N GLU A 148 -16.72 7.68 16.41
CA GLU A 148 -15.89 6.52 16.19
C GLU A 148 -14.41 6.93 16.05
N PRO A 149 -13.49 6.29 16.80
CA PRO A 149 -12.06 6.57 16.68
C PRO A 149 -11.53 6.26 15.27
N TRP A 150 -10.83 7.21 14.66
CA TRP A 150 -10.25 7.08 13.31
C TRP A 150 -9.42 5.81 13.13
N LYS A 151 -8.54 5.48 14.08
CA LYS A 151 -7.71 4.27 14.02
C LYS A 151 -8.56 3.00 13.92
N GLY A 152 -9.63 2.90 14.70
CA GLY A 152 -10.53 1.74 14.70
C GLY A 152 -11.26 1.62 13.36
N TYR A 153 -11.90 2.71 12.94
CA TYR A 153 -12.62 2.79 11.67
C TYR A 153 -11.73 2.46 10.47
N ILE A 154 -10.58 3.12 10.33
CA ILE A 154 -9.71 2.93 9.17
C ILE A 154 -9.15 1.50 9.14
N ARG A 155 -8.80 0.94 10.30
CA ARG A 155 -8.34 -0.45 10.38
C ARG A 155 -9.43 -1.44 9.96
N GLU A 156 -10.68 -1.19 10.36
CA GLU A 156 -11.82 -2.02 9.97
C GLU A 156 -12.01 -2.03 8.45
N ILE A 157 -11.94 -0.87 7.80
CA ILE A 157 -12.18 -0.74 6.36
C ILE A 157 -10.95 -1.07 5.50
N ALA A 158 -9.74 -1.13 6.08
CA ALA A 158 -8.50 -1.36 5.34
C ALA A 158 -8.52 -2.67 4.55
N ILE A 159 -8.97 -3.78 5.16
CA ILE A 159 -9.03 -5.08 4.47
C ILE A 159 -10.10 -5.06 3.36
N PRO A 160 -11.35 -4.60 3.59
CA PRO A 160 -12.33 -4.43 2.53
C PRO A 160 -11.85 -3.59 1.34
N ILE A 161 -11.21 -2.44 1.58
CA ILE A 161 -10.64 -1.59 0.50
C ILE A 161 -9.63 -2.39 -0.33
N MET A 162 -8.70 -3.06 0.34
CA MET A 162 -7.65 -3.80 -0.35
C MET A 162 -8.19 -5.05 -1.06
N GLN A 163 -9.24 -5.67 -0.52
CA GLN A 163 -9.95 -6.77 -1.18
C GLN A 163 -10.65 -6.29 -2.46
N PHE A 164 -11.29 -5.12 -2.43
CA PHE A 164 -11.89 -4.51 -3.62
C PHE A 164 -10.84 -4.29 -4.72
N TYR A 165 -9.70 -3.70 -4.39
CA TYR A 165 -8.61 -3.50 -5.35
C TYR A 165 -7.93 -4.79 -5.82
N ARG A 166 -7.95 -5.83 -4.98
CA ARG A 166 -7.49 -7.18 -5.35
C ARG A 166 -8.40 -7.85 -6.36
N GLU A 167 -9.70 -7.66 -6.26
CA GLU A 167 -10.67 -8.22 -7.20
C GLU A 167 -10.75 -7.42 -8.51
N ALA A 168 -10.36 -6.13 -8.48
CA ALA A 168 -10.27 -5.32 -9.69
C ALA A 168 -9.16 -5.86 -10.63
N ALA A 169 -9.54 -6.16 -11.86
CA ALA A 169 -8.59 -6.49 -12.91
C ALA A 169 -8.02 -5.19 -13.49
N VAL A 170 -6.69 -5.13 -13.64
CA VAL A 170 -6.04 -3.99 -14.28
C VAL A 170 -5.97 -4.26 -15.77
N PRO A 171 -6.59 -3.42 -16.62
CA PRO A 171 -6.46 -3.58 -18.06
C PRO A 171 -5.01 -3.36 -18.47
N GLY A 172 -4.59 -4.00 -19.57
CA GLY A 172 -3.33 -3.67 -20.22
C GLY A 172 -3.28 -2.19 -20.56
N VAL A 173 -2.42 -1.40 -19.90
CA VAL A 173 -2.22 0.01 -20.26
C VAL A 173 -1.29 0.06 -21.46
N LYS A 174 -1.60 0.91 -22.45
CA LYS A 174 -0.76 1.09 -23.65
C LYS A 174 0.65 1.53 -23.25
N GLY A 175 1.60 0.60 -23.29
CA GLY A 175 2.99 0.82 -22.91
C GLY A 175 3.44 0.10 -21.64
N GLU A 176 2.53 -0.58 -20.96
CA GLU A 176 2.82 -1.59 -19.96
C GLU A 176 2.69 -2.98 -20.60
N THR A 177 3.60 -3.89 -20.26
CA THR A 177 3.75 -5.18 -20.94
C THR A 177 2.76 -6.22 -20.41
N PHE A 178 1.45 -5.93 -20.40
CA PHE A 178 0.45 -6.93 -20.00
C PHE A 178 -0.21 -7.54 -21.23
N ALA A 179 0.08 -8.81 -21.49
CA ALA A 179 -0.61 -9.55 -22.56
C ALA A 179 -2.10 -9.78 -22.26
N GLN A 180 -2.49 -9.74 -20.97
CA GLN A 180 -3.85 -10.01 -20.48
C GLN A 180 -4.12 -9.17 -19.22
N PRO A 181 -5.41 -8.86 -18.90
CA PRO A 181 -5.76 -8.25 -17.62
C PRO A 181 -5.20 -9.06 -16.44
N ALA A 182 -4.71 -8.37 -15.42
CA ALA A 182 -4.08 -8.99 -14.26
C ALA A 182 -4.61 -8.42 -12.95
N HIS A 183 -4.61 -9.23 -11.90
CA HIS A 183 -4.86 -8.80 -10.54
C HIS A 183 -3.51 -8.53 -9.87
N LEU A 184 -3.30 -7.32 -9.35
CA LEU A 184 -1.96 -6.86 -8.95
C LEU A 184 -1.87 -6.48 -7.46
N VAL A 185 -2.91 -6.74 -6.67
CA VAL A 185 -2.93 -6.50 -5.23
C VAL A 185 -2.93 -7.83 -4.49
N GLY A 186 -1.90 -8.07 -3.67
CA GLY A 186 -1.76 -9.35 -2.98
C GLY A 186 -0.66 -9.44 -1.94
N GLY A 187 -0.38 -10.67 -1.53
CA GLY A 187 0.61 -11.03 -0.51
C GLY A 187 0.15 -10.69 0.91
N GLN A 188 0.16 -9.41 1.26
CA GLN A 188 -0.22 -8.93 2.59
C GLN A 188 -0.83 -7.53 2.54
N VAL A 189 -1.54 -7.13 3.60
CA VAL A 189 -1.97 -5.75 3.84
C VAL A 189 -1.17 -5.22 5.02
N ASP A 190 -0.33 -4.22 4.75
CA ASP A 190 0.37 -3.46 5.78
C ASP A 190 -0.41 -2.19 6.12
N PHE A 191 -0.56 -1.96 7.42
CA PHE A 191 -1.24 -0.82 8.00
C PHE A 191 -0.24 0.03 8.76
N THR A 192 0.06 1.19 8.20
CA THR A 192 0.99 2.17 8.76
C THR A 192 0.21 3.34 9.35
N ILE A 193 0.58 3.74 10.56
CA ILE A 193 0.03 4.91 11.25
C ILE A 193 1.18 5.85 11.57
N ILE A 194 1.06 7.10 11.15
CA ILE A 194 2.01 8.17 11.43
C ILE A 194 1.32 9.17 12.35
N THR A 195 1.87 9.36 13.55
CA THR A 195 1.36 10.25 14.60
C THR A 195 2.48 11.15 15.12
N ARG A 196 2.17 12.17 15.93
CA ARG A 196 3.21 13.00 16.57
C ARG A 196 4.21 12.19 17.42
N GLN A 197 3.80 11.02 17.91
CA GLN A 197 4.61 10.15 18.77
C GLN A 197 5.56 9.24 17.98
N GLY A 198 5.40 9.13 16.65
CA GLY A 198 6.19 8.23 15.81
C GLY A 198 5.32 7.49 14.80
N VAL A 199 5.89 6.45 14.21
CA VAL A 199 5.21 5.61 13.21
C VAL A 199 5.18 4.14 13.62
N THR A 200 4.03 3.51 13.43
CA THR A 200 3.81 2.09 13.64
C THR A 200 3.42 1.42 12.34
N VAL A 201 4.01 0.28 12.01
CA VAL A 201 3.64 -0.55 10.86
C VAL A 201 3.25 -1.93 11.34
N GLU A 202 2.07 -2.40 10.92
CA GLU A 202 1.57 -3.73 11.26
C GLU A 202 1.02 -4.42 10.02
N THR A 203 1.39 -5.69 9.79
CA THR A 203 0.71 -6.51 8.80
C THR A 203 -0.61 -7.00 9.37
N ILE A 204 -1.74 -6.48 8.89
CA ILE A 204 -3.08 -6.76 9.44
C ILE A 204 -3.82 -7.86 8.69
N HIS A 205 -3.35 -8.24 7.50
CA HIS A 205 -3.92 -9.32 6.70
C HIS A 205 -2.85 -9.97 5.82
N ARG A 206 -2.99 -11.26 5.53
CA ARG A 206 -2.18 -12.00 4.57
C ARG A 206 -3.11 -12.88 3.73
N TRP A 207 -3.00 -12.76 2.41
CA TRP A 207 -3.65 -13.70 1.50
C TRP A 207 -2.75 -14.92 1.30
N ASP A 208 -3.36 -16.07 0.96
CA ASP A 208 -2.63 -17.31 0.68
C ASP A 208 -2.06 -17.32 -0.75
N ASP A 209 -1.40 -16.24 -1.17
CA ASP A 209 -0.78 -16.11 -2.48
C ASP A 209 0.51 -16.94 -2.55
N LYS A 210 0.81 -17.50 -3.73
CA LYS A 210 1.98 -18.37 -3.93
C LYS A 210 3.00 -17.67 -4.81
N LEU A 211 4.26 -17.68 -4.37
CA LEU A 211 5.38 -17.24 -5.20
C LEU A 211 5.48 -18.12 -6.45
N GLY A 212 5.81 -17.53 -7.59
CA GLY A 212 5.85 -18.20 -8.89
C GLY A 212 4.48 -18.35 -9.56
N GLU A 213 3.39 -17.87 -8.95
CA GLU A 213 2.05 -17.86 -9.54
C GLU A 213 1.54 -16.41 -9.74
N ARG A 214 0.56 -16.22 -10.63
CA ARG A 214 -0.22 -14.97 -10.71
C ARG A 214 -1.20 -14.89 -9.54
N ILE A 215 -1.57 -13.68 -9.13
CA ILE A 215 -2.64 -13.48 -8.15
C ILE A 215 -3.97 -13.98 -8.74
N ALA A 216 -4.67 -14.81 -7.98
CA ALA A 216 -5.93 -15.41 -8.37
C ALA A 216 -6.99 -15.16 -7.29
N PRO A 217 -7.64 -13.98 -7.28
CA PRO A 217 -8.47 -13.54 -6.15
C PRO A 217 -9.75 -14.36 -5.97
N PHE A 218 -10.26 -14.96 -7.04
CA PHE A 218 -11.52 -15.73 -7.03
C PHE A 218 -11.32 -17.23 -6.80
N VAL A 219 -10.08 -17.71 -6.74
CA VAL A 219 -9.82 -19.11 -6.40
C VAL A 219 -10.16 -19.25 -4.93
N LYS A 220 -11.22 -20.02 -4.62
CA LYS A 220 -11.53 -20.47 -3.25
C LYS A 220 -10.36 -21.34 -2.75
N ARG A 221 -9.29 -20.69 -2.30
CA ARG A 221 -8.24 -21.37 -1.55
C ARG A 221 -8.86 -21.66 -0.20
N GLN A 222 -9.11 -22.95 0.07
CA GLN A 222 -9.47 -23.36 1.42
C GLN A 222 -8.38 -22.82 2.32
N THR A 223 -8.71 -21.85 3.18
CA THR A 223 -7.81 -21.39 4.21
C THR A 223 -7.36 -22.64 4.93
N VAL A 224 -6.11 -23.06 4.73
CA VAL A 224 -5.55 -24.16 5.50
C VAL A 224 -5.66 -23.66 6.92
N LYS A 225 -6.68 -24.13 7.67
CA LYS A 225 -6.84 -23.76 9.07
C LYS A 225 -5.52 -24.14 9.69
N ALA A 226 -4.69 -23.15 9.98
CA ALA A 226 -3.53 -23.38 10.80
C ALA A 226 -4.12 -23.91 12.10
N PHE A 227 -3.83 -25.17 12.41
CA PHE A 227 -4.12 -25.74 13.70
C PHE A 227 -2.85 -25.54 14.53
N PRO A 228 -2.62 -24.36 15.14
CA PRO A 228 -1.46 -24.15 15.99
C PRO A 228 -1.55 -25.13 17.16
N GLY A 229 -0.46 -25.86 17.40
CA GLY A 229 -0.37 -26.85 18.48
C GLY A 229 -0.87 -28.26 18.18
N LEU A 230 -1.44 -28.54 17.00
CA LEU A 230 -1.79 -29.92 16.62
C LEU A 230 -0.62 -30.63 15.95
N ASN A 231 -0.28 -31.82 16.44
CA ASN A 231 0.68 -32.69 15.78
C ASN A 231 0.13 -33.23 14.44
N ARG A 232 1.01 -33.79 13.59
CA ARG A 232 0.66 -34.26 12.24
C ARG A 232 -0.52 -35.25 12.23
N GLN A 233 -0.67 -36.07 13.27
CA GLN A 233 -1.73 -37.07 13.36
C GLN A 233 -3.08 -36.42 13.72
N GLN A 234 -3.09 -35.48 14.66
CA GLN A 234 -4.26 -34.69 15.02
C GLN A 234 -4.75 -33.81 13.87
N ARG A 235 -3.81 -33.22 13.10
CA ARG A 235 -4.15 -32.43 11.91
C ARG A 235 -4.87 -33.30 10.86
N ARG A 236 -4.34 -34.49 10.56
CA ARG A 236 -4.98 -35.46 9.65
C ARG A 236 -6.33 -35.98 10.15
N ALA A 237 -6.53 -36.07 11.47
CA ALA A 237 -7.81 -36.48 12.04
C ALA A 237 -8.86 -35.36 11.91
N ALA A 238 -8.46 -34.11 12.18
CA ALA A 238 -9.33 -32.94 12.00
C ALA A 238 -9.73 -32.74 10.53
N GLU A 239 -8.79 -32.91 9.59
CA GLU A 239 -9.06 -32.87 8.15
C GLU A 239 -10.07 -33.95 7.72
N ARG A 240 -9.91 -35.19 8.21
CA ARG A 240 -10.86 -36.28 7.93
C ARG A 240 -12.25 -36.09 8.54
N ALA A 241 -12.33 -35.42 9.68
CA ALA A 241 -13.61 -35.11 10.31
C ALA A 241 -14.36 -34.05 9.50
N LEU A 242 -13.66 -33.01 9.05
CA LEU A 242 -14.22 -31.95 8.21
C LEU A 242 -14.69 -32.47 6.85
N SER A 243 -13.95 -33.39 6.23
CA SER A 243 -14.31 -33.97 4.93
C SER A 243 -15.52 -34.91 4.95
N LYS A 244 -16.00 -35.33 6.13
CA LYS A 244 -17.21 -36.16 6.28
C LYS A 244 -18.49 -35.35 6.49
N THR A 245 -18.35 -34.08 6.87
CA THR A 245 -19.45 -33.15 7.14
C THR A 245 -19.76 -32.22 5.98
N ALA A 246 -18.90 -32.22 4.95
CA ALA A 246 -19.13 -31.54 3.67
C ALA A 246 -19.62 -32.56 2.65
#